data_AF-A0A8H7A097-F1
#
_entry.id   AF-A0A8H7A097-F1
#
_cell.length_a   1.000
_cell.length_b   1.000
_cell.length_c   1.000
_cell.angle_alpha   90.00
_cell.angle_beta   90.00
_cell.angle_gamma   90.00
#
_symmetry.space_group_name_H-M   'P 1'
#
loop_
_entity.id
_entity.type
_entity.pdbx_description
1 polymer ?
#
loop_
_entity_poly.entity_id
_entity_poly.type
_entity_poly.pdbx_seq_one_letter_code
_entity_poly.pdbx_strand_id
1 'polypeptide(L)'
;MVELSIEQFVFDAPTSRHVLSSPGALKTVAKRYRSTDARSAKDGTGITLLLVHGTGFHKEQWEPTIQAIFNHYASPGSSQRTKVTEVWSFDWHDHGAAAVINREALKARGDRGGSLRELGDAMAAFVKSEHVKGHTLVSVSHSLGSAATLFSTKLFPVHELPYQTLFFVDPTMCREEFWHQNLHIRKGLFDYGALATGSARRRDRWSSKEEAFSWFSTRFPWKTWDTRAVRSFVDHALERRDEEVRLKCNKLHESEYYSPSENIFDPPHIISKLCHAVPIHIIWGEIPDIMCVDPSFTFTSIRYSHPVTLLQAHDCS
;
A
#
# COMPACT_ATOMS: atom_id res chain seq x y z
N MET A 1 -9.22 2.85 23.85
CA MET A 1 -8.60 2.95 22.52
C MET A 1 -7.61 4.10 22.60
N VAL A 2 -6.36 3.91 22.15
CA VAL A 2 -5.33 4.94 22.20
C VAL A 2 -5.73 6.10 21.30
N GLU A 3 -5.68 7.32 21.81
CA GLU A 3 -5.92 8.52 21.01
C GLU A 3 -4.70 8.82 20.14
N LEU A 4 -4.95 9.12 18.87
CA LEU A 4 -3.92 9.36 17.86
C LEU A 4 -3.97 10.81 17.38
N SER A 5 -2.82 11.47 17.40
CA SER A 5 -2.59 12.70 16.64
C SER A 5 -2.41 12.32 15.17
N ILE A 6 -3.23 12.93 14.30
CA ILE A 6 -3.23 12.66 12.85
C ILE A 6 -2.98 13.98 12.11
N GLU A 7 -1.92 14.01 11.31
CA GLU A 7 -1.52 15.17 10.53
C GLU A 7 -1.44 14.79 9.05
N GLN A 8 -1.97 15.63 8.15
CA GLN A 8 -1.90 15.39 6.71
C GLN A 8 -0.84 16.27 6.06
N PHE A 9 -0.07 15.69 5.14
CA PHE A 9 0.99 16.33 4.39
C PHE A 9 0.78 16.15 2.89
N VAL A 10 1.23 17.14 2.12
CA VAL A 10 1.32 17.06 0.67
C VAL A 10 2.78 17.27 0.30
N PHE A 11 3.35 16.33 -0.44
CA PHE A 11 4.74 16.38 -0.89
C PHE A 11 4.78 16.43 -2.41
N ASP A 12 5.80 17.10 -2.94
CA ASP A 12 6.15 16.92 -4.34
C ASP A 12 6.66 15.49 -4.53
N ALA A 13 6.23 14.85 -5.61
CA ALA A 13 6.68 13.52 -5.99
C ALA A 13 7.67 13.64 -7.15
N PRO A 14 8.97 13.84 -6.87
CA PRO A 14 9.98 13.84 -7.92
C PRO A 14 9.96 12.50 -8.64
N THR A 15 10.22 12.54 -9.94
CA THR A 15 10.39 11.34 -10.74
C THR A 15 11.81 11.34 -11.30
N SER A 16 12.41 10.17 -11.41
CA SER A 16 13.72 9.97 -12.05
C SER A 16 13.73 10.39 -13.54
N ARG A 17 12.55 10.64 -14.14
CA ARG A 17 12.36 11.05 -15.54
C ARG A 17 11.94 12.51 -15.74
N HIS A 18 11.53 13.24 -14.69
CA HIS A 18 11.12 14.65 -14.80
C HIS A 18 11.68 15.52 -13.66
N VAL A 19 12.34 16.62 -14.03
CA VAL A 19 12.77 17.69 -13.12
C VAL A 19 11.56 18.24 -12.35
N LEU A 20 11.74 18.48 -11.05
CA LEU A 20 10.76 18.92 -10.03
C LEU A 20 9.87 20.13 -10.41
N SER A 21 10.14 20.81 -11.52
CA SER A 21 9.50 22.07 -11.93
C SER A 21 8.79 22.02 -13.30
N SER A 22 8.66 20.85 -13.92
CA SER A 22 7.93 20.73 -15.19
C SER A 22 6.39 20.74 -15.00
N PRO A 23 5.62 21.32 -15.95
CA PRO A 23 4.18 21.08 -16.03
C PRO A 23 3.91 19.56 -16.03
N GLY A 24 3.21 19.05 -15.01
CA GLY A 24 2.96 17.61 -14.84
C GLY A 24 3.70 16.92 -13.70
N ALA A 25 4.44 17.66 -12.86
CA ALA A 25 4.94 17.13 -11.59
C ALA A 25 3.77 16.69 -10.70
N LEU A 26 3.79 15.41 -10.29
CA LEU A 26 2.76 14.84 -9.43
C LEU A 26 3.08 15.14 -7.96
N LYS A 27 2.07 15.04 -7.11
CA LYS A 27 2.17 15.16 -5.66
C LYS A 27 1.75 13.86 -5.00
N THR A 28 2.35 13.53 -3.85
CA THR A 28 1.84 12.47 -2.97
C THR A 28 1.20 13.10 -1.74
N VAL A 29 0.17 12.45 -1.19
CA VAL A 29 -0.49 12.89 0.04
C VAL A 29 -0.25 11.81 1.07
N ALA A 30 0.23 12.22 2.25
CA ALA A 30 0.46 11.28 3.34
C ALA A 30 -0.25 11.73 4.61
N LYS A 31 -0.54 10.77 5.49
CA LYS A 31 -0.93 11.05 6.87
C LYS A 31 0.12 10.50 7.81
N ARG A 32 0.46 11.30 8.84
CA ARG A 32 1.29 10.90 9.97
C ARG A 32 0.41 10.64 11.17
N TYR A 33 0.68 9.53 11.86
CA TYR A 33 -0.03 9.08 13.05
C TYR A 33 0.96 8.91 14.20
N ARG A 34 0.65 9.48 15.36
CA ARG A 34 1.40 9.30 16.62
C ARG A 34 0.44 9.17 17.78
N SER A 35 0.82 8.43 18.82
CA SER A 35 0.07 8.46 20.09
C SER A 35 0.24 9.84 20.74
N THR A 36 -0.86 10.40 21.24
CA THR A 36 -0.88 11.70 21.94
C THR A 36 -0.03 11.70 23.21
N ASP A 37 0.09 10.55 23.87
CA ASP A 37 0.83 10.39 25.13
C ASP A 37 2.32 10.08 24.92
N ALA A 38 2.74 9.81 23.67
CA ALA A 38 4.09 9.40 23.38
C ALA A 38 5.06 10.59 23.41
N ARG A 39 5.77 10.73 24.54
CA ARG A 39 6.97 11.58 24.70
C ARG A 39 8.12 11.26 23.71
N SER A 40 7.94 10.32 22.78
CA SER A 40 8.98 9.46 22.20
C SER A 40 9.36 9.75 20.74
N ALA A 41 8.85 10.80 20.10
CA ALA A 41 9.29 11.12 18.73
C ALA A 41 10.64 11.88 18.67
N LYS A 42 11.09 12.47 19.78
CA LYS A 42 12.32 13.29 19.81
C LYS A 42 13.59 12.51 20.20
N ASP A 43 13.47 11.31 20.74
CA ASP A 43 14.60 10.61 21.38
C ASP A 43 15.23 9.57 20.44
N GLY A 44 14.69 9.35 19.24
CA GLY A 44 15.24 8.41 18.24
C GLY A 44 15.10 6.92 18.58
N THR A 45 14.38 6.56 19.64
CA THR A 45 14.32 5.20 20.21
C THR A 45 13.15 4.33 19.72
N GLY A 46 12.45 4.72 18.65
CA GLY A 46 11.26 4.03 18.15
C GLY A 46 11.29 3.68 16.66
N ILE A 47 10.40 2.77 16.26
CA ILE A 47 10.16 2.42 14.85
C ILE A 47 9.18 3.41 14.23
N THR A 48 9.52 3.87 13.02
CA THR A 48 8.59 4.54 12.11
C THR A 48 8.12 3.56 11.04
N LEU A 49 6.82 3.27 11.01
CA LEU A 49 6.21 2.44 9.97
C LEU A 49 5.83 3.29 8.75
N LEU A 50 6.12 2.80 7.55
CA LEU A 50 5.68 3.38 6.28
C LEU A 50 4.71 2.42 5.59
N LEU A 51 3.45 2.81 5.50
CA LEU A 51 2.35 1.99 4.98
C LEU A 51 2.01 2.37 3.54
N VAL A 52 2.09 1.38 2.64
CA VAL A 52 1.83 1.54 1.21
C VAL A 52 0.65 0.69 0.81
N HIS A 53 -0.44 1.31 0.36
CA HIS A 53 -1.65 0.60 -0.04
C HIS A 53 -1.49 -0.08 -1.42
N GLY A 54 -2.44 -0.96 -1.76
CA GLY A 54 -2.51 -1.63 -3.08
C GLY A 54 -3.36 -0.85 -4.09
N THR A 55 -3.47 -1.36 -5.32
CA THR A 55 -4.28 -0.75 -6.39
C THR A 55 -5.76 -0.69 -6.02
N GLY A 56 -6.39 0.46 -6.24
CA GLY A 56 -7.80 0.70 -5.93
C GLY A 56 -8.06 1.03 -4.45
N PHE A 57 -7.01 1.12 -3.62
CA PHE A 57 -7.09 1.49 -2.21
C PHE A 57 -6.68 2.96 -1.98
N HIS A 58 -6.65 3.40 -0.72
CA HIS A 58 -6.09 4.70 -0.29
C HIS A 58 -5.51 4.61 1.12
N LYS A 59 -4.75 5.64 1.53
CA LYS A 59 -3.95 5.64 2.77
C LYS A 59 -4.76 5.42 4.06
N GLU A 60 -6.01 5.86 4.12
CA GLU A 60 -6.88 5.71 5.30
C GLU A 60 -7.41 4.28 5.51
N GLN A 61 -7.27 3.38 4.53
CA GLN A 61 -7.66 1.98 4.74
C GLN A 61 -6.76 1.26 5.74
N TRP A 62 -5.59 1.84 6.03
CA TRP A 62 -4.72 1.37 7.10
C TRP A 62 -5.17 1.79 8.50
N GLU A 63 -6.09 2.75 8.65
CA GLU A 63 -6.44 3.31 9.97
C GLU A 63 -6.90 2.26 11.00
N PRO A 64 -7.72 1.24 10.65
CA PRO A 64 -8.02 0.15 11.59
C PRO A 64 -6.77 -0.62 12.05
N THR A 65 -5.84 -0.89 11.14
CA THR A 65 -4.57 -1.57 11.44
C THR A 65 -3.65 -0.69 12.28
N ILE A 66 -3.52 0.59 11.94
CA ILE A 66 -2.75 1.58 12.70
C ILE A 66 -3.26 1.64 14.15
N GLN A 67 -4.58 1.74 14.32
CA GLN A 67 -5.20 1.77 15.64
C GLN A 67 -4.91 0.50 16.45
N ALA A 68 -4.97 -0.67 15.81
CA ALA A 68 -4.66 -1.95 16.45
C ALA A 68 -3.18 -2.01 16.90
N ILE A 69 -2.24 -1.54 16.07
CA ILE A 69 -0.82 -1.48 16.39
C ILE A 69 -0.57 -0.58 17.63
N PHE A 70 -1.12 0.64 17.64
CA PHE A 70 -0.93 1.54 18.79
C PHE A 70 -1.58 1.00 20.06
N ASN A 71 -2.77 0.40 19.97
CA ASN A 71 -3.41 -0.25 21.11
C ASN A 71 -2.54 -1.38 21.67
N HIS A 72 -1.94 -2.21 20.80
CA HIS A 72 -1.06 -3.31 21.22
C HIS A 72 0.12 -2.81 22.08
N TYR A 73 0.81 -1.74 21.64
CA TYR A 73 1.94 -1.17 22.37
C TYR A 73 1.57 -0.28 23.57
N ALA A 74 0.27 -0.01 23.77
CA ALA A 74 -0.24 0.64 24.97
C ALA A 74 -0.72 -0.38 26.03
N SER A 75 -0.97 -1.63 25.63
CA SER A 75 -1.42 -2.67 26.55
C SER A 75 -0.34 -3.05 27.57
N PRO A 76 -0.72 -3.28 28.85
CA PRO A 76 0.19 -3.80 29.88
C PRO A 76 0.82 -5.13 29.42
N GLY A 77 2.14 -5.29 29.61
CA GLY A 77 2.88 -6.50 29.22
C GLY A 77 3.42 -6.51 27.79
N SER A 78 3.13 -5.49 26.97
CA SER A 78 3.79 -5.34 25.67
C SER A 78 5.28 -5.01 25.82
N SER A 79 6.13 -5.62 24.98
CA SER A 79 7.57 -5.37 24.97
C SER A 79 7.85 -3.89 24.72
N GLN A 80 8.52 -3.24 25.67
CA GLN A 80 8.91 -1.82 25.56
C GLN A 80 10.27 -1.63 24.85
N ARG A 81 10.97 -2.70 24.48
CA ARG A 81 12.30 -2.59 23.83
C ARG A 81 12.25 -2.04 22.41
N THR A 82 11.18 -2.34 21.67
CA THR A 82 11.01 -1.91 20.29
C THR A 82 9.56 -1.55 20.05
N LYS A 83 9.25 -0.25 20.07
CA LYS A 83 7.89 0.28 19.96
C LYS A 83 7.71 1.03 18.64
N VAL A 84 6.56 0.83 18.00
CA VAL A 84 6.12 1.71 16.92
C VAL A 84 5.67 3.03 17.55
N THR A 85 6.38 4.11 17.23
CA THR A 85 6.12 5.45 17.78
C THR A 85 5.47 6.36 16.75
N GLU A 86 5.65 6.06 15.47
CA GLU A 86 5.17 6.84 14.36
C GLU A 86 4.75 5.93 13.21
N VAL A 87 3.66 6.31 12.54
CA VAL A 87 3.23 5.67 11.30
C VAL A 87 2.96 6.72 10.25
N TRP A 88 3.40 6.47 9.02
CA TRP A 88 3.03 7.21 7.84
C TRP A 88 2.26 6.32 6.87
N SER A 89 1.16 6.81 6.32
CA SER A 89 0.46 6.14 5.21
C SER A 89 0.36 7.08 4.00
N PHE A 90 0.55 6.54 2.80
CA PHE A 90 0.72 7.32 1.57
C PHE A 90 -0.35 6.99 0.53
N ASP A 91 -0.90 8.01 -0.12
CA ASP A 91 -1.69 7.86 -1.34
C ASP A 91 -0.77 7.78 -2.56
N TRP A 92 -1.12 6.91 -3.51
CA TRP A 92 -0.55 6.92 -4.84
C TRP A 92 -1.00 8.18 -5.60
N HIS A 93 -0.25 8.63 -6.60
CA HIS A 93 -0.52 9.89 -7.30
C HIS A 93 -1.93 10.02 -7.89
N ASP A 94 -2.54 8.92 -8.29
CA ASP A 94 -3.87 8.81 -8.90
C ASP A 94 -4.89 8.14 -7.97
N HIS A 95 -4.55 7.92 -6.70
CA HIS A 95 -5.43 7.35 -5.68
C HIS A 95 -5.71 8.32 -4.54
N GLY A 96 -6.75 8.03 -3.76
CA GLY A 96 -7.10 8.78 -2.55
C GLY A 96 -7.19 10.29 -2.76
N ALA A 97 -6.63 11.06 -1.83
CA ALA A 97 -6.61 12.52 -1.91
C ALA A 97 -5.63 13.03 -2.99
N ALA A 98 -4.56 12.30 -3.27
CA ALA A 98 -3.59 12.67 -4.30
C ALA A 98 -4.22 12.69 -5.70
N ALA A 99 -5.14 11.78 -6.02
CA ALA A 99 -5.90 11.78 -7.27
C ALA A 99 -6.62 13.11 -7.52
N VAL A 100 -7.13 13.73 -6.46
CA VAL A 100 -7.86 15.01 -6.54
C VAL A 100 -6.90 16.15 -6.83
N ILE A 101 -5.77 16.18 -6.11
CA ILE A 101 -4.74 17.23 -6.25
C ILE A 101 -4.06 17.14 -7.62
N ASN A 102 -3.81 15.93 -8.10
CA ASN A 102 -3.08 15.69 -9.36
C ASN A 102 -3.99 15.67 -10.58
N ARG A 103 -5.30 15.88 -10.45
CA ARG A 103 -6.25 15.69 -11.57
C ARG A 103 -5.83 16.42 -12.84
N GLU A 104 -5.49 17.70 -12.73
CA GLU A 104 -5.11 18.49 -13.91
C GLU A 104 -3.71 18.11 -14.43
N ALA A 105 -2.79 17.70 -13.54
CA ALA A 105 -1.47 17.19 -13.95
C ALA A 105 -1.58 15.85 -14.69
N LEU A 106 -2.43 14.94 -14.23
CA LEU A 106 -2.71 13.65 -14.89
C LEU A 106 -3.34 13.87 -16.26
N LYS A 107 -4.34 14.76 -16.36
CA LYS A 107 -4.94 15.16 -17.65
C LYS A 107 -3.92 15.74 -18.62
N ALA A 108 -3.08 16.66 -18.16
CA ALA A 108 -2.03 17.28 -18.97
C ALA A 108 -1.01 16.25 -19.52
N ARG A 109 -0.88 15.10 -18.85
CA ARG A 109 -0.03 13.97 -19.24
C ARG A 109 -0.76 12.91 -20.09
N GLY A 110 -1.91 13.27 -20.68
CA GLY A 110 -2.70 12.37 -21.52
C GLY A 110 -3.79 11.60 -20.78
N ASP A 111 -4.16 12.05 -19.57
CA ASP A 111 -5.18 11.46 -18.71
C ASP A 111 -4.96 9.97 -18.43
N ARG A 112 -3.70 9.62 -18.14
CA ARG A 112 -3.26 8.29 -17.74
C ARG A 112 -2.93 8.27 -16.25
N GLY A 113 -3.00 7.10 -15.63
CA GLY A 113 -2.60 6.90 -14.25
C GLY A 113 -1.10 7.16 -14.03
N GLY A 114 -0.69 7.23 -12.76
CA GLY A 114 0.73 7.21 -12.42
C GLY A 114 1.35 5.84 -12.68
N SER A 115 2.67 5.74 -12.52
CA SER A 115 3.38 4.46 -12.56
C SER A 115 3.87 4.04 -11.17
N LEU A 116 4.02 2.73 -10.94
CA LEU A 116 4.60 2.21 -9.69
C LEU A 116 6.06 2.64 -9.50
N ARG A 117 6.78 2.92 -10.60
CA ARG A 117 8.14 3.48 -10.54
C ARG A 117 8.13 4.91 -10.01
N GLU A 118 7.18 5.75 -10.47
CA GLU A 118 7.01 7.10 -9.90
C GLU A 118 6.63 7.04 -8.42
N LEU A 119 5.82 6.05 -8.01
CA LEU A 119 5.53 5.83 -6.58
C LEU A 119 6.78 5.42 -5.81
N GLY A 120 7.61 4.54 -6.37
CA GLY A 120 8.91 4.18 -5.81
C GLY A 120 9.86 5.37 -5.68
N ASP A 121 9.90 6.25 -6.69
CA ASP A 121 10.68 7.48 -6.67
C ASP A 121 10.18 8.44 -5.57
N ALA A 122 8.86 8.62 -5.44
CA ALA A 122 8.25 9.43 -4.39
C ALA A 122 8.56 8.88 -2.98
N MET A 123 8.48 7.56 -2.80
CA MET A 123 8.86 6.90 -1.55
C MET A 123 10.36 7.09 -1.23
N ALA A 124 11.23 6.95 -2.22
CA ALA A 124 12.66 7.15 -2.06
C ALA A 124 13.01 8.61 -1.71
N ALA A 125 12.27 9.57 -2.28
CA ALA A 125 12.39 10.97 -1.91
C ALA A 125 11.92 11.23 -0.48
N PHE A 126 10.79 10.63 -0.08
CA PHE A 126 10.27 10.77 1.27
C PHE A 126 11.25 10.24 2.33
N VAL A 127 11.84 9.05 2.13
CA VAL A 127 12.79 8.48 3.10
C VAL A 127 14.13 9.22 3.18
N LYS A 128 14.43 10.08 2.20
CA LYS A 128 15.57 11.02 2.23
C LYS A 128 15.23 12.37 2.88
N SER A 129 13.96 12.61 3.21
CA SER A 129 13.52 13.91 3.72
C SER A 129 13.83 14.10 5.20
N GLU A 130 13.87 15.36 5.64
CA GLU A 130 14.05 15.71 7.06
C GLU A 130 12.91 15.21 7.97
N HIS A 131 11.77 14.77 7.40
CA HIS A 131 10.66 14.23 8.17
C HIS A 131 10.99 12.92 8.89
N VAL A 132 11.94 12.14 8.36
CA VAL A 132 12.28 10.81 8.85
C VAL A 132 13.79 10.60 9.00
N LYS A 133 14.56 11.68 8.97
CA LYS A 133 16.02 11.62 9.12
C LYS A 133 16.40 11.07 10.48
N GLY A 134 17.23 10.03 10.48
CA GLY A 134 17.66 9.35 11.71
C GLY A 134 16.60 8.41 12.31
N HIS A 135 15.47 8.20 11.65
CA HIS A 135 14.46 7.24 12.12
C HIS A 135 14.85 5.81 11.73
N THR A 136 14.45 4.84 12.55
CA THR A 136 14.44 3.42 12.15
C THR A 136 13.19 3.14 11.32
N LEU A 137 13.35 2.94 10.01
CA LEU A 137 12.22 2.78 9.09
C LEU A 137 11.89 1.32 8.83
N VAL A 138 10.60 1.00 8.88
CA VAL A 138 10.07 -0.31 8.47
C VAL A 138 8.94 -0.05 7.47
N SER A 139 8.99 -0.72 6.32
CA SER A 139 7.90 -0.62 5.34
C SER A 139 6.93 -1.78 5.50
N VAL A 140 5.62 -1.48 5.41
CA VAL A 140 4.56 -2.48 5.29
C VAL A 140 3.77 -2.13 4.04
N SER A 141 3.75 -3.03 3.07
CA SER A 141 3.18 -2.77 1.76
C SER A 141 2.19 -3.86 1.37
N HIS A 142 1.04 -3.47 0.82
CA HIS A 142 -0.01 -4.39 0.39
C HIS A 142 -0.06 -4.52 -1.13
N SER A 143 -0.23 -5.75 -1.63
CA SER A 143 -0.45 -6.03 -3.07
C SER A 143 0.61 -5.34 -3.95
N LEU A 144 0.21 -4.61 -4.98
CA LEU A 144 1.10 -3.86 -5.89
C LEU A 144 1.86 -2.73 -5.20
N GLY A 145 1.45 -2.29 -4.01
CA GLY A 145 2.25 -1.40 -3.17
C GLY A 145 3.62 -1.98 -2.81
N SER A 146 3.72 -3.32 -2.73
CA SER A 146 4.99 -4.01 -2.49
C SER A 146 6.00 -3.78 -3.62
N ALA A 147 5.54 -3.75 -4.87
CA ALA A 147 6.40 -3.47 -6.01
C ALA A 147 6.94 -2.04 -5.98
N ALA A 148 6.12 -1.05 -5.61
CA ALA A 148 6.57 0.33 -5.46
C ALA A 148 7.64 0.49 -4.37
N THR A 149 7.45 -0.16 -3.22
CA THR A 149 8.47 -0.22 -2.16
C THR A 149 9.75 -0.88 -2.66
N LEU A 150 9.67 -1.96 -3.45
CA LEU A 150 10.87 -2.58 -4.03
C LEU A 150 11.54 -1.66 -5.06
N PHE A 151 10.78 -0.91 -5.87
CA PHE A 151 11.36 0.05 -6.79
C PHE A 151 12.10 1.19 -6.08
N SER A 152 11.61 1.66 -4.93
CA SER A 152 12.29 2.71 -4.16
C SER A 152 13.70 2.27 -3.73
N THR A 153 13.89 0.99 -3.38
CA THR A 153 15.19 0.45 -2.96
C THR A 153 16.26 0.52 -4.05
N LYS A 154 15.87 0.53 -5.33
CA LYS A 154 16.83 0.61 -6.45
C LYS A 154 17.57 1.95 -6.51
N LEU A 155 17.10 2.95 -5.77
CA LEU A 155 17.70 4.29 -5.70
C LEU A 155 18.69 4.46 -4.54
N PHE A 156 19.10 3.33 -3.94
CA PHE A 156 20.05 3.26 -2.84
C PHE A 156 21.06 2.13 -3.09
N PRO A 157 22.33 2.32 -2.68
CA PRO A 157 23.24 1.20 -2.53
C PRO A 157 22.67 0.16 -1.56
N VAL A 158 22.87 -1.13 -1.84
CA VAL A 158 22.31 -2.23 -1.03
C VAL A 158 22.75 -2.17 0.45
N HIS A 159 23.94 -1.61 0.74
CA HIS A 159 24.46 -1.45 2.09
C HIS A 159 24.00 -0.16 2.79
N GLU A 160 23.26 0.70 2.08
CA GLU A 160 22.73 1.98 2.57
C GLU A 160 21.20 2.04 2.40
N LEU A 161 20.54 0.88 2.43
CA LEU A 161 19.08 0.82 2.33
C LEU A 161 18.46 1.60 3.50
N PRO A 162 17.45 2.44 3.23
CA PRO A 162 16.82 3.25 4.25
C PRO A 162 15.88 2.43 5.16
N TYR A 163 15.57 1.18 4.77
CA TYR A 163 14.63 0.32 5.46
C TYR A 163 15.37 -0.73 6.30
N GLN A 164 15.01 -0.83 7.59
CA GLN A 164 15.49 -1.86 8.49
C GLN A 164 14.83 -3.22 8.23
N THR A 165 13.57 -3.21 7.78
CA THR A 165 12.78 -4.41 7.49
C THR A 165 11.67 -4.08 6.49
N LEU A 166 11.34 -5.04 5.62
CA LEU A 166 10.24 -4.95 4.66
C LEU A 166 9.19 -6.02 4.96
N PHE A 167 7.93 -5.62 5.13
CA PHE A 167 6.78 -6.50 5.23
C PHE A 167 5.91 -6.37 3.97
N PHE A 168 5.62 -7.49 3.33
CA PHE A 168 4.74 -7.55 2.17
C PHE A 168 3.49 -8.36 2.50
N VAL A 169 2.33 -7.72 2.43
CA VAL A 169 1.02 -8.31 2.65
C VAL A 169 0.40 -8.62 1.30
N ASP A 170 0.13 -9.90 1.05
CA ASP A 170 -0.37 -10.43 -0.22
C ASP A 170 0.34 -9.81 -1.44
N PRO A 171 1.68 -9.87 -1.50
CA PRO A 171 2.43 -9.21 -2.56
C PRO A 171 1.99 -9.72 -3.93
N THR A 172 1.75 -8.76 -4.82
CA THR A 172 1.33 -9.03 -6.17
C THR A 172 2.54 -8.95 -7.11
N MET A 173 3.20 -10.09 -7.31
CA MET A 173 4.37 -10.21 -8.17
C MET A 173 4.57 -11.67 -8.61
N CYS A 174 5.23 -11.89 -9.75
CA CYS A 174 5.42 -13.22 -10.33
C CYS A 174 6.61 -13.18 -11.29
N ARG A 175 7.33 -14.29 -11.49
CA ARG A 175 8.35 -14.34 -12.55
C ARG A 175 7.71 -14.38 -13.93
N GLU A 176 8.31 -13.70 -14.89
CA GLU A 176 7.79 -13.61 -16.27
C GLU A 176 7.71 -14.98 -16.96
N GLU A 177 8.70 -15.85 -16.77
CA GLU A 177 8.69 -17.18 -17.38
C GLU A 177 7.55 -18.03 -16.81
N PHE A 178 7.40 -17.99 -15.48
CA PHE A 178 6.28 -18.64 -14.80
C PHE A 178 4.96 -18.07 -15.29
N TRP A 179 4.92 -16.76 -15.55
CA TRP A 179 3.77 -16.12 -16.15
C TRP A 179 3.46 -16.86 -17.47
N HIS A 180 4.28 -16.71 -18.50
CA HIS A 180 3.95 -17.24 -19.81
C HIS A 180 3.70 -18.76 -19.89
N GLN A 181 4.29 -19.56 -19.00
CA GLN A 181 4.17 -21.02 -19.01
C GLN A 181 2.88 -21.57 -18.37
N ASN A 182 2.19 -20.82 -17.51
CA ASN A 182 1.09 -21.33 -16.67
C ASN A 182 -0.28 -20.73 -17.02
N LEU A 183 -0.61 -20.63 -18.30
CA LEU A 183 -1.84 -19.99 -18.80
C LEU A 183 -3.14 -20.54 -18.19
N HIS A 184 -3.19 -21.85 -17.91
CA HIS A 184 -4.36 -22.55 -17.37
C HIS A 184 -4.61 -22.22 -15.88
N ILE A 185 -3.54 -22.01 -15.10
CA ILE A 185 -3.62 -21.66 -13.67
C ILE A 185 -4.09 -20.20 -13.48
N ARG A 186 -3.68 -19.29 -14.37
CA ARG A 186 -4.05 -17.85 -14.32
C ARG A 186 -5.55 -17.60 -14.41
N LYS A 187 -6.23 -18.31 -15.31
CA LYS A 187 -7.66 -18.07 -15.58
C LYS A 187 -8.56 -18.41 -14.39
N GLY A 188 -8.07 -19.17 -13.41
CA GLY A 188 -8.82 -19.52 -12.20
C GLY A 188 -8.41 -18.73 -10.95
N LEU A 189 -7.13 -18.36 -10.81
CA LEU A 189 -6.54 -17.88 -9.54
C LEU A 189 -5.95 -16.46 -9.62
N PHE A 190 -5.75 -15.92 -10.85
CA PHE A 190 -5.02 -14.67 -11.09
C PHE A 190 -5.44 -14.01 -12.43
N ASP A 191 -6.75 -13.75 -12.59
CA ASP A 191 -7.28 -13.15 -13.83
C ASP A 191 -7.17 -11.62 -13.82
N TYR A 192 -6.00 -11.13 -14.22
CA TYR A 192 -5.72 -9.71 -14.43
C TYR A 192 -6.66 -9.07 -15.44
N GLY A 193 -7.08 -9.82 -16.47
CA GLY A 193 -8.04 -9.34 -17.46
C GLY A 193 -9.41 -9.09 -16.84
N ALA A 194 -9.86 -9.98 -15.95
CA ALA A 194 -11.10 -9.80 -15.20
C ALA A 194 -11.03 -8.62 -14.23
N LEU A 195 -9.92 -8.43 -13.52
CA LEU A 195 -9.71 -7.29 -12.62
C LEU A 195 -9.68 -5.96 -13.38
N ALA A 196 -8.96 -5.90 -14.52
CA ALA A 196 -8.93 -4.73 -15.39
C ALA A 196 -10.35 -4.40 -15.90
N THR A 197 -11.03 -5.39 -16.50
CA THR A 197 -12.37 -5.23 -17.05
C THR A 197 -13.39 -4.84 -15.98
N GLY A 198 -13.32 -5.49 -14.82
CA GLY A 198 -14.17 -5.22 -13.67
C GLY A 198 -14.01 -3.79 -13.16
N SER A 199 -12.76 -3.33 -13.03
CA SER A 199 -12.44 -1.96 -12.60
C SER A 199 -12.96 -0.93 -13.60
N ALA A 200 -12.66 -1.10 -14.89
CA ALA A 200 -13.08 -0.18 -15.95
C ALA A 200 -14.61 -0.04 -16.05
N ARG A 201 -15.36 -1.13 -15.80
CA ARG A 201 -16.82 -1.16 -15.86
C ARG A 201 -17.51 -0.84 -14.53
N ARG A 202 -16.74 -0.70 -13.44
CA ARG A 202 -17.30 -0.49 -12.10
C ARG A 202 -18.11 0.81 -12.04
N ARG A 203 -19.19 0.76 -11.25
CA ARG A 203 -19.92 1.95 -10.82
C ARG A 203 -18.99 2.85 -10.03
N ASP A 204 -18.97 4.13 -10.37
CA ASP A 204 -18.07 5.13 -9.78
C ASP A 204 -18.81 6.35 -9.22
N ARG A 205 -20.15 6.33 -9.20
CA ARG A 205 -21.01 7.46 -8.78
C ARG A 205 -22.23 6.99 -8.00
N TRP A 206 -22.59 7.75 -6.97
CA TRP A 206 -23.74 7.52 -6.08
C TRP A 206 -24.36 8.85 -5.65
N SER A 207 -25.61 8.84 -5.21
CA SER A 207 -26.31 10.03 -4.68
C SER A 207 -25.76 10.49 -3.33
N SER A 208 -25.27 9.56 -2.50
CA SER A 208 -24.66 9.86 -1.20
C SER A 208 -23.62 8.83 -0.81
N LYS A 209 -22.82 9.15 0.22
CA LYS A 209 -21.90 8.20 0.83
C LYS A 209 -22.65 7.02 1.46
N GLU A 210 -23.82 7.26 2.03
CA GLU A 210 -24.66 6.23 2.63
C GLU A 210 -25.15 5.23 1.57
N GLU A 211 -25.59 5.71 0.40
CA GLU A 211 -25.95 4.84 -0.72
C GLU A 211 -24.74 4.05 -1.21
N ALA A 212 -23.58 4.70 -1.35
CA ALA A 212 -22.34 4.03 -1.73
C ALA A 212 -21.96 2.93 -0.74
N PHE A 213 -22.07 3.18 0.56
CA PHE A 213 -21.84 2.19 1.60
C PHE A 213 -22.74 0.97 1.45
N SER A 214 -24.06 1.17 1.34
CA SER A 214 -25.00 0.05 1.10
C SER A 214 -24.68 -0.72 -0.18
N TRP A 215 -24.22 -0.01 -1.23
CA TRP A 215 -23.84 -0.64 -2.49
C TRP A 215 -22.58 -1.50 -2.36
N PHE A 216 -21.53 -0.98 -1.71
CA PHE A 216 -20.26 -1.69 -1.51
C PHE A 216 -20.41 -2.87 -0.57
N SER A 217 -21.10 -2.70 0.57
CA SER A 217 -21.26 -3.75 1.59
C SER A 217 -21.96 -5.03 1.09
N THR A 218 -22.59 -5.01 -0.08
CA THR A 218 -23.30 -6.17 -0.65
C THR A 218 -22.56 -6.84 -1.81
N ARG A 219 -21.41 -6.31 -2.24
CA ARG A 219 -20.71 -6.75 -3.46
C ARG A 219 -19.31 -7.24 -3.17
N PHE A 220 -18.89 -8.28 -3.89
CA PHE A 220 -17.50 -8.73 -3.85
C PHE A 220 -16.58 -7.69 -4.52
N PRO A 221 -15.37 -7.43 -3.97
CA PRO A 221 -14.81 -8.04 -2.76
C PRO A 221 -15.29 -7.39 -1.45
N TRP A 222 -15.78 -6.15 -1.47
CA TRP A 222 -16.07 -5.36 -0.25
C TRP A 222 -17.03 -6.02 0.77
N LYS A 223 -17.93 -6.91 0.35
CA LYS A 223 -18.81 -7.66 1.27
C LYS A 223 -18.05 -8.58 2.23
N THR A 224 -16.81 -8.96 1.91
CA THR A 224 -15.96 -9.81 2.77
C THR A 224 -15.06 -8.99 3.67
N TRP A 225 -14.98 -7.67 3.47
CA TRP A 225 -14.14 -6.78 4.27
C TRP A 225 -14.77 -6.50 5.63
N ASP A 226 -13.93 -6.17 6.61
CA ASP A 226 -14.39 -5.58 7.87
C ASP A 226 -15.22 -4.31 7.56
N THR A 227 -16.39 -4.18 8.19
CA THR A 227 -17.31 -3.06 8.00
C THR A 227 -16.64 -1.70 8.20
N ARG A 228 -15.65 -1.60 9.10
CA ARG A 228 -14.87 -0.38 9.34
C ARG A 228 -14.01 -0.02 8.13
N ALA A 229 -13.45 -1.02 7.43
CA ALA A 229 -12.68 -0.81 6.21
C ALA A 229 -13.58 -0.35 5.05
N VAL A 230 -14.78 -0.92 4.91
CA VAL A 230 -15.78 -0.47 3.92
C VAL A 230 -16.23 0.97 4.22
N ARG A 231 -16.45 1.29 5.50
CA ARG A 231 -16.80 2.65 5.93
C ARG A 231 -15.68 3.64 5.59
N SER A 232 -14.44 3.34 5.98
CA SER A 232 -13.27 4.15 5.64
C SER A 232 -13.13 4.34 4.13
N PHE A 233 -13.36 3.27 3.35
CA PHE A 233 -13.35 3.35 1.89
C PHE A 233 -14.34 4.37 1.36
N VAL A 234 -15.60 4.29 1.76
CA VAL A 234 -16.64 5.23 1.32
C VAL A 234 -16.35 6.66 1.77
N ASP A 235 -15.83 6.82 2.99
CA ASP A 235 -15.59 8.14 3.56
C ASP A 235 -14.41 8.88 2.90
N HIS A 236 -13.41 8.14 2.42
CA HIS A 236 -12.16 8.71 1.94
C HIS A 236 -11.89 8.47 0.45
N ALA A 237 -12.42 7.42 -0.17
CA ALA A 237 -12.29 7.19 -1.61
C ALA A 237 -13.26 8.02 -2.45
N LEU A 238 -14.28 8.63 -1.85
CA LEU A 238 -15.30 9.42 -2.55
C LEU A 238 -15.10 10.93 -2.36
N GLU A 239 -15.31 11.69 -3.43
CA GLU A 239 -15.43 13.14 -3.40
C GLU A 239 -16.84 13.59 -3.76
N ARG A 240 -17.30 14.67 -3.13
CA ARG A 240 -18.57 15.30 -3.49
C ARG A 240 -18.38 16.16 -4.74
N ARG A 241 -19.27 16.00 -5.71
CA ARG A 241 -19.32 16.79 -6.94
C ARG A 241 -20.79 17.05 -7.25
N ASP A 242 -21.15 18.32 -7.20
CA ASP A 242 -22.54 18.75 -7.35
C ASP A 242 -23.44 18.02 -6.33
N GLU A 243 -24.47 17.33 -6.82
CA GLU A 243 -25.43 16.57 -6.02
C GLU A 243 -25.05 15.10 -5.84
N GLU A 244 -23.92 14.65 -6.41
CA GLU A 244 -23.45 13.26 -6.32
C GLU A 244 -22.11 13.13 -5.58
N VAL A 245 -21.77 11.89 -5.23
CA VAL A 245 -20.45 11.49 -4.79
C VAL A 245 -19.84 10.54 -5.83
N ARG A 246 -18.55 10.71 -6.11
CA ARG A 246 -17.84 9.90 -7.09
C ARG A 246 -16.49 9.43 -6.58
N LEU A 247 -15.99 8.31 -7.12
CA LEU A 247 -14.64 7.85 -6.82
C LEU A 247 -13.60 8.94 -7.16
N LYS A 248 -12.67 9.16 -6.23
CA LYS A 248 -11.51 10.04 -6.44
C LYS A 248 -10.53 9.43 -7.43
N CYS A 249 -10.26 8.13 -7.28
CA CYS A 249 -9.47 7.35 -8.23
C CYS A 249 -10.27 7.15 -9.51
N ASN A 250 -9.69 7.51 -10.65
CA ASN A 250 -10.30 7.24 -11.95
C ASN A 250 -10.23 5.75 -12.23
N LYS A 251 -11.39 5.13 -12.46
CA LYS A 251 -11.50 3.68 -12.71
C LYS A 251 -10.72 3.18 -13.92
N LEU A 252 -10.48 4.06 -14.91
CA LEU A 252 -9.63 3.72 -16.06
C LEU A 252 -8.15 3.74 -15.67
N HIS A 253 -7.71 4.68 -14.84
CA HIS A 253 -6.35 4.69 -14.28
C HIS A 253 -6.12 3.44 -13.43
N GLU A 254 -7.07 3.09 -12.55
CA GLU A 254 -7.03 1.85 -11.77
C GLU A 254 -6.91 0.60 -12.66
N SER A 255 -7.70 0.55 -13.74
CA SER A 255 -7.70 -0.58 -14.69
C SER A 255 -6.33 -0.80 -15.35
N GLU A 256 -5.52 0.24 -15.54
CA GLU A 256 -4.23 0.13 -16.21
C GLU A 256 -3.21 -0.66 -15.39
N TYR A 257 -3.29 -0.60 -14.05
CA TYR A 257 -2.40 -1.35 -13.16
C TYR A 257 -2.62 -2.87 -13.22
N TYR A 258 -3.78 -3.30 -13.70
CA TYR A 258 -4.08 -4.72 -13.95
C TYR A 258 -3.63 -5.18 -15.34
N SER A 259 -2.73 -4.45 -15.99
CA SER A 259 -2.00 -4.93 -17.17
C SER A 259 -0.69 -5.60 -16.74
N PRO A 260 -0.50 -6.91 -16.99
CA PRO A 260 0.76 -7.60 -16.71
C PRO A 260 1.93 -6.88 -17.39
N SER A 261 2.94 -6.53 -16.61
CA SER A 261 4.08 -5.71 -17.05
C SER A 261 5.27 -5.89 -16.09
N GLU A 262 6.35 -5.16 -16.34
CA GLU A 262 7.51 -5.07 -15.44
C GLU A 262 7.12 -4.78 -13.97
N ASN A 263 5.97 -4.13 -13.74
CA ASN A 263 5.42 -3.88 -12.40
C ASN A 263 5.23 -5.14 -11.55
N ILE A 264 4.97 -6.29 -12.19
CA ILE A 264 4.82 -7.58 -11.50
C ILE A 264 6.00 -8.52 -11.75
N PHE A 265 6.76 -8.33 -12.83
CA PHE A 265 7.87 -9.19 -13.23
C PHE A 265 9.24 -8.79 -12.66
N ASP A 266 9.50 -7.49 -12.48
CA ASP A 266 10.75 -7.01 -11.86
C ASP A 266 10.87 -7.34 -10.35
N PRO A 267 9.81 -7.20 -9.53
CA PRO A 267 9.94 -7.31 -8.07
C PRO A 267 10.61 -8.59 -7.55
N PRO A 268 10.35 -9.81 -8.10
CA PRO A 268 11.04 -11.01 -7.67
C PRO A 268 12.57 -10.95 -7.87
N HIS A 269 13.04 -10.30 -8.94
CA HIS A 269 14.47 -10.09 -9.19
C HIS A 269 15.10 -9.05 -8.26
N ILE A 270 14.30 -8.10 -7.76
CA ILE A 270 14.75 -7.15 -6.75
C ILE A 270 14.88 -7.87 -5.41
N ILE A 271 13.88 -8.66 -5.02
CA ILE A 271 13.90 -9.44 -3.77
C ILE A 271 15.11 -10.37 -3.71
N SER A 272 15.45 -11.07 -4.79
CA SER A 272 16.60 -11.99 -4.80
C SER A 272 17.95 -11.31 -4.52
N LYS A 273 18.06 -10.00 -4.80
CA LYS A 273 19.24 -9.20 -4.48
C LYS A 273 19.19 -8.64 -3.05
N LEU A 274 18.01 -8.23 -2.60
CA LEU A 274 17.82 -7.56 -1.31
C LEU A 274 17.76 -8.50 -0.12
N CYS A 275 17.30 -9.75 -0.30
CA CYS A 275 17.04 -10.67 0.81
C CYS A 275 18.29 -11.06 1.62
N HIS A 276 19.49 -10.76 1.10
CA HIS A 276 20.76 -10.90 1.81
C HIS A 276 21.15 -9.68 2.65
N ALA A 277 20.52 -8.52 2.42
CA ALA A 277 20.89 -7.24 3.03
C ALA A 277 19.82 -6.70 3.99
N VAL A 278 18.54 -6.96 3.72
CA VAL A 278 17.42 -6.53 4.56
C VAL A 278 16.46 -7.69 4.83
N PRO A 279 15.98 -7.88 6.07
CA PRO A 279 14.93 -8.84 6.36
C PRO A 279 13.65 -8.52 5.57
N ILE A 280 13.11 -9.54 4.91
CA ILE A 280 11.86 -9.47 4.14
C ILE A 280 10.90 -10.50 4.70
N HIS A 281 9.74 -10.03 5.15
CA HIS A 281 8.64 -10.87 5.65
C HIS A 281 7.47 -10.80 4.67
N ILE A 282 6.86 -11.95 4.42
CA ILE A 282 5.71 -12.05 3.51
C ILE A 282 4.55 -12.66 4.29
N ILE A 283 3.41 -11.99 4.22
CA ILE A 283 2.18 -12.34 4.90
C ILE A 283 1.14 -12.63 3.81
N TRP A 284 0.62 -13.85 3.80
CA TRP A 284 -0.42 -14.25 2.86
C TRP A 284 -1.76 -14.35 3.59
N GLY A 285 -2.83 -13.88 2.93
CA GLY A 285 -4.19 -14.15 3.34
C GLY A 285 -4.47 -15.65 3.27
N GLU A 286 -5.14 -16.17 4.30
CA GLU A 286 -5.49 -17.60 4.37
C GLU A 286 -6.50 -18.00 3.30
N ILE A 287 -7.35 -17.06 2.87
CA ILE A 287 -8.43 -17.29 1.91
C ILE A 287 -7.98 -16.85 0.51
N PRO A 288 -7.86 -17.77 -0.47
CA PRO A 288 -7.45 -17.44 -1.84
C PRO A 288 -8.64 -16.91 -2.66
N ASP A 289 -9.10 -15.69 -2.38
CA ASP A 289 -10.33 -15.11 -2.97
C ASP A 289 -10.11 -14.15 -4.15
N ILE A 290 -9.03 -13.36 -4.15
CA ILE A 290 -8.73 -12.39 -5.22
C ILE A 290 -7.43 -12.74 -5.95
N MET A 291 -6.36 -13.00 -5.19
CA MET A 291 -5.00 -13.15 -5.72
C MET A 291 -4.36 -14.37 -5.07
N CYS A 292 -4.52 -15.54 -5.66
CA CYS A 292 -3.78 -16.71 -5.22
C CYS A 292 -2.53 -16.83 -6.09
N VAL A 293 -1.42 -16.27 -5.59
CA VAL A 293 -0.10 -16.65 -6.07
C VAL A 293 0.37 -17.73 -5.11
N ASP A 294 0.41 -18.99 -5.56
CA ASP A 294 1.15 -20.01 -4.83
C ASP A 294 2.54 -19.42 -4.50
N PRO A 295 2.97 -19.40 -3.23
CA PRO A 295 4.27 -18.83 -2.85
C PRO A 295 5.44 -19.37 -3.68
N SER A 296 5.34 -20.61 -4.21
CA SER A 296 6.32 -21.21 -5.11
C SER A 296 6.42 -20.54 -6.48
N PHE A 297 5.36 -19.86 -6.93
CA PHE A 297 5.32 -19.07 -8.18
C PHE A 297 6.03 -17.72 -8.04
N THR A 298 6.13 -17.24 -6.80
CA THR A 298 6.80 -15.99 -6.46
C THR A 298 8.27 -16.22 -6.08
N PHE A 299 8.56 -17.30 -5.36
CA PHE A 299 9.90 -17.59 -4.82
C PHE A 299 10.27 -19.07 -4.88
N THR A 300 11.27 -19.44 -5.68
CA THR A 300 11.74 -20.84 -5.75
C THR A 300 12.79 -21.22 -4.71
N SER A 301 13.30 -20.27 -3.93
CA SER A 301 14.47 -20.51 -3.06
C SER A 301 14.41 -19.81 -1.70
N ILE A 302 13.23 -19.40 -1.23
CA ILE A 302 13.09 -18.89 0.14
C ILE A 302 12.98 -20.06 1.10
N ARG A 303 13.88 -20.14 2.09
CA ARG A 303 13.70 -21.00 3.26
C ARG A 303 12.57 -20.39 4.09
N TYR A 304 11.43 -21.07 4.15
CA TYR A 304 10.36 -20.75 5.07
C TYR A 304 10.85 -20.99 6.51
N SER A 305 11.21 -19.93 7.23
CA SER A 305 11.43 -20.03 8.68
C SER A 305 10.07 -19.98 9.37
N HIS A 306 9.54 -21.18 9.61
CA HIS A 306 8.33 -21.50 10.37
C HIS A 306 7.00 -21.18 9.67
N PRO A 307 5.98 -22.06 9.81
CA PRO A 307 4.63 -21.70 9.44
C PRO A 307 4.20 -20.53 10.32
N VAL A 308 3.49 -19.57 9.74
CA VAL A 308 2.63 -18.66 10.48
C VAL A 308 1.52 -19.52 11.08
N THR A 309 1.84 -20.21 12.17
CA THR A 309 0.84 -20.91 12.98
C THR A 309 0.06 -19.82 13.69
N LEU A 310 -1.22 -19.71 13.33
CA LEU A 310 -2.32 -19.22 14.15
C LEU A 310 -1.93 -18.25 15.30
N LEU A 311 -2.33 -16.99 15.16
CA LEU A 311 -2.77 -16.24 16.33
C LEU A 311 -4.03 -16.94 16.88
N GLN A 312 -3.84 -17.99 17.67
CA GLN A 312 -4.88 -18.51 18.53
C GLN A 312 -5.04 -17.54 19.70
N ALA A 313 -6.17 -16.85 19.71
CA ALA A 313 -6.69 -16.19 20.90
C ALA A 313 -7.08 -17.27 21.94
N HIS A 314 -6.48 -17.16 23.13
CA HIS A 314 -6.92 -17.63 24.45
C HIS A 314 -7.47 -19.07 24.59
N ASP A 315 -6.80 -19.91 25.41
CA ASP A 315 -7.19 -20.05 26.83
C ASP A 315 -6.21 -20.90 27.65
N CYS A 316 -6.18 -20.56 28.94
CA CYS A 316 -5.40 -21.10 30.04
C CYS A 316 -5.50 -22.63 30.20
N SER A 317 -4.35 -23.32 30.28
CA SER A 317 -3.88 -24.12 31.43
C SER A 317 -2.48 -24.67 31.18
#